data_AF-A0A7G3BU06-F1
#
_entry.id   AF-A0A7G3BU06-F1
#
_cell.length_a   1.000
_cell.length_b   1.000
_cell.length_c   1.000
_cell.angle_alpha   90.00
_cell.angle_beta   90.00
_cell.angle_gamma   90.00
#
_symmetry.space_group_name_H-M   'P 1'
#
loop_
_entity.id
_entity.type
_entity.pdbx_description
1 polymer ?
#
loop_
_entity_poly.entity_id
_entity_poly.type
_entity_poly.pdbx_seq_one_letter_code
_entity_poly.pdbx_strand_id
1 'polypeptide(L)'
;MLLKNIGIIISILSCLGLYLSHSNQKILQKPLSRTTQFSALAGMIFSLIILVYSLPLLVAILIWLSVATLVWSFTPFIPLIMRLNK
;
A
#
# COMPACT_ATOMS: atom_id res chain seq x y z
N MET A 1 9.79 8.80 16.73
CA MET A 1 10.10 7.40 16.33
C MET A 1 8.84 6.59 16.05
N LEU A 2 7.86 6.57 16.96
CA LEU A 2 6.63 5.78 16.80
C LEU A 2 5.72 6.30 15.67
N LEU A 3 5.53 7.62 15.57
CA LEU A 3 4.64 8.23 14.58
C LEU A 3 5.06 7.98 13.12
N LYS A 4 6.37 8.06 12.81
CA LYS A 4 6.88 7.70 11.48
C LYS A 4 6.61 6.24 11.12
N ASN A 5 6.78 5.32 12.08
CA ASN A 5 6.56 3.89 11.85
C ASN A 5 5.07 3.61 11.58
N ILE A 6 4.18 4.30 12.30
CA ILE A 6 2.74 4.25 12.03
C ILE A 6 2.44 4.75 10.62
N GLY A 7 3.00 5.90 10.21
CA GLY A 7 2.82 6.42 8.85
C GLY A 7 3.26 5.41 7.78
N ILE A 8 4.40 4.76 7.96
CA ILE A 8 4.89 3.71 7.06
C ILE A 8 3.94 2.51 7.03
N ILE A 9 3.54 1.99 8.19
CA ILE A 9 2.64 0.83 8.27
C ILE A 9 1.29 1.14 7.59
N ILE A 10 0.69 2.31 7.88
CA ILE A 10 -0.56 2.73 7.24
C ILE A 10 -0.36 2.82 5.72
N SER A 11 0.74 3.42 5.24
CA SER A 11 1.01 3.51 3.80
C SER A 11 1.09 2.14 3.12
N ILE A 12 1.71 1.14 3.78
CA ILE A 12 1.81 -0.22 3.26
C ILE A 12 0.42 -0.88 3.22
N LEU A 13 -0.36 -0.82 4.30
CA LEU A 13 -1.69 -1.42 4.34
C LEU A 13 -2.65 -0.74 3.34
N SER A 14 -2.62 0.58 3.24
CA SER A 14 -3.44 1.33 2.29
C SER A 14 -3.05 1.00 0.85
N CYS A 15 -1.76 0.90 0.55
CA CYS A 15 -1.30 0.55 -0.80
C CYS A 15 -1.67 -0.89 -1.17
N LEU A 16 -1.53 -1.84 -0.23
CA LEU A 16 -1.99 -3.21 -0.42
C LEU A 16 -3.50 -3.26 -0.62
N GLY A 17 -4.27 -2.53 0.19
CA GLY A 17 -5.72 -2.42 0.06
C GLY A 17 -6.13 -1.93 -1.32
N LEU A 18 -5.47 -0.88 -1.84
CA LEU A 18 -5.71 -0.37 -3.19
C LEU A 18 -5.39 -1.42 -4.27
N TYR A 19 -4.28 -2.14 -4.15
CA TYR A 19 -3.95 -3.21 -5.07
C TYR A 19 -5.00 -4.32 -5.04
N LEU A 20 -5.45 -4.73 -3.85
CA LEU A 20 -6.45 -5.78 -3.69
C LEU A 20 -7.87 -5.34 -4.08
N SER A 21 -8.12 -4.05 -4.27
CA SER A 21 -9.36 -3.54 -4.87
C SER A 21 -9.31 -3.53 -6.40
N HIS A 22 -8.13 -3.69 -7.00
CA HIS A 22 -7.96 -3.59 -8.44
C HIS A 22 -8.53 -4.83 -9.16
N SER A 23 -9.21 -4.63 -10.29
CA SER A 23 -9.82 -5.72 -11.07
C SER A 23 -8.81 -6.71 -11.63
N ASN A 24 -7.63 -6.21 -12.03
CA ASN A 24 -6.55 -7.03 -12.58
C ASN A 24 -5.70 -7.76 -11.53
N GLN A 25 -6.06 -7.70 -10.25
CA GLN A 25 -5.36 -8.50 -9.26
C GLN A 25 -5.58 -9.99 -9.53
N LYS A 26 -4.59 -10.82 -9.21
CA LYS A 26 -4.70 -12.29 -9.31
C LYS A 26 -4.57 -12.99 -7.96
N ILE A 27 -4.61 -12.24 -6.86
CA ILE A 27 -4.46 -12.76 -5.49
C ILE A 27 -5.81 -13.23 -4.95
N LEU A 28 -6.82 -12.35 -4.95
CA LEU A 28 -8.19 -12.73 -4.55
C LEU A 28 -9.01 -13.16 -5.77
N GLN A 29 -9.96 -14.06 -5.54
CA GLN A 29 -10.92 -14.51 -6.56
C GLN A 29 -11.93 -13.40 -6.94
N LYS A 30 -12.21 -12.47 -6.02
CA LYS A 30 -13.09 -11.32 -6.24
C LYS A 30 -12.39 -10.05 -5.73
N PRO A 31 -12.48 -8.94 -6.48
CA PRO A 31 -11.94 -7.66 -6.01
C PRO A 31 -12.62 -7.18 -4.75
N LEU A 32 -11.83 -6.50 -3.91
CA LEU A 32 -12.36 -5.79 -2.75
C LEU A 32 -13.40 -4.75 -3.19
N SER A 33 -14.40 -4.50 -2.35
CA SER A 33 -15.51 -3.60 -2.68
C SER A 33 -15.03 -2.17 -2.95
N ARG A 34 -15.79 -1.41 -3.74
CA ARG A 34 -15.50 0.02 -3.99
C ARG A 34 -15.36 0.83 -2.69
N THR A 35 -16.13 0.50 -1.65
CA THR A 35 -16.02 1.16 -0.34
C THR A 35 -14.63 0.99 0.27
N THR A 36 -14.05 -0.21 0.19
CA THR A 36 -12.68 -0.46 0.67
C THR A 36 -11.62 0.22 -0.20
N GLN A 37 -11.86 0.38 -1.50
CA GLN A 37 -10.97 1.16 -2.37
C GLN A 37 -10.90 2.62 -1.92
N PHE A 38 -12.05 3.25 -1.64
CA PHE A 38 -12.08 4.63 -1.14
C PHE A 38 -11.43 4.76 0.23
N SER A 39 -11.67 3.80 1.14
CA SER A 39 -11.01 3.77 2.45
C SER A 39 -9.49 3.63 2.32
N ALA A 40 -9.01 2.77 1.43
CA ALA A 40 -7.59 2.58 1.16
C ALA A 40 -6.97 3.84 0.52
N LEU A 41 -7.67 4.51 -0.39
CA LEU A 41 -7.23 5.77 -0.98
C LEU A 41 -7.12 6.88 0.07
N ALA A 42 -8.13 7.01 0.94
CA ALA A 42 -8.12 7.95 2.06
C ALA A 42 -6.97 7.65 3.03
N GLY A 43 -6.74 6.38 3.36
CA GLY A 43 -5.61 5.95 4.18
C GLY A 43 -4.25 6.27 3.54
N MET A 44 -4.14 6.17 2.22
CA MET A 44 -2.90 6.51 1.51
C MET A 44 -2.56 7.99 1.63
N ILE A 45 -3.56 8.87 1.48
CA ILE A 45 -3.40 10.32 1.67
C ILE A 45 -3.10 10.63 3.14
N PHE A 46 -3.82 10.01 4.07
CA PHE A 46 -3.63 10.20 5.50
C PHE A 46 -2.22 9.79 5.96
N SER A 47 -1.69 8.69 5.43
CA SER A 47 -0.32 8.25 5.71
C SER A 47 0.73 9.27 5.25
N LEU A 48 0.52 9.93 4.11
CA LEU A 48 1.40 10.98 3.61
C LEU A 48 1.41 12.18 4.54
N ILE A 49 0.23 12.60 5.05
CA ILE A 49 0.12 13.69 6.03
C ILE A 49 0.91 13.36 7.30
N ILE A 50 0.77 12.14 7.83
CA ILE A 50 1.53 11.68 9.01
C ILE A 50 3.03 11.70 8.75
N LEU A 51 3.47 11.22 7.58
CA LEU A 51 4.89 11.19 7.21
C LEU A 51 5.46 12.59 7.07
N VAL A 52 4.76 13.51 6.39
CA VAL A 52 5.18 14.92 6.24
C VAL A 52 5.22 15.64 7.58
N TYR A 53 4.32 15.32 8.51
CA TYR A 53 4.38 15.85 9.87
C TYR A 53 5.57 15.31 10.68
N SER A 54 5.99 14.06 10.42
CA SER A 54 7.01 13.37 11.21
C SER A 54 8.44 13.48 10.65
N LEU A 55 8.60 13.86 9.38
CA LEU A 55 9.85 13.80 8.62
C LEU A 55 9.97 15.03 7.71
N PRO A 56 11.19 15.40 7.27
CA PRO A 56 11.37 16.39 6.22
C PRO A 56 10.57 16.03 4.97
N LEU A 57 9.98 17.03 4.32
CA LEU A 57 9.08 16.88 3.17
C LEU A 57 9.62 15.89 2.11
N LEU A 58 10.90 16.06 1.73
CA LEU A 58 11.53 15.21 0.72
C LEU A 58 11.59 13.75 1.18
N VAL A 59 11.98 13.49 2.42
CA VAL A 59 12.10 12.13 2.98
C VAL A 59 10.72 11.47 3.06
N ALA A 60 9.69 12.21 3.48
CA ALA A 60 8.32 11.71 3.54
C ALA A 60 7.81 11.25 2.15
N ILE A 61 8.01 12.08 1.13
CA ILE A 61 7.59 11.77 -0.25
C ILE A 61 8.36 10.57 -0.79
N LEU A 62 9.68 10.52 -0.59
CA LEU A 62 10.51 9.40 -1.06
C LEU A 62 10.11 8.07 -0.42
N ILE A 63 9.84 8.05 0.88
CA ILE A 63 9.36 6.85 1.58
C ILE A 63 7.99 6.43 1.05
N TRP A 64 7.07 7.39 0.90
CA TRP A 64 5.72 7.11 0.43
C TRP A 64 5.71 6.53 -0.99
N LEU A 65 6.54 7.09 -1.90
CA LEU A 65 6.75 6.55 -3.24
C LEU A 65 7.43 5.19 -3.21
N SER A 66 8.45 5.00 -2.38
CA SER A 66 9.16 3.72 -2.24
C SER A 66 8.20 2.60 -1.82
N VAL A 67 7.28 2.88 -0.88
CA VAL A 67 6.24 1.93 -0.47
C VAL A 67 5.31 1.60 -1.64
N ALA A 68 4.86 2.61 -2.38
CA ALA A 68 4.00 2.39 -3.55
C ALA A 68 4.70 1.53 -4.61
N THR A 69 5.95 1.84 -4.94
CA THR A 69 6.76 1.06 -5.88
C THR A 69 6.97 -0.37 -5.38
N LEU A 70 7.27 -0.56 -4.10
CA LEU A 70 7.49 -1.89 -3.51
C LEU A 70 6.21 -2.73 -3.62
N VAL A 71 5.08 -2.22 -3.14
CA VAL A 71 3.81 -2.97 -3.18
C VAL A 71 3.43 -3.28 -4.63
N TRP A 72 3.41 -2.28 -5.52
CA TRP A 72 2.96 -2.51 -6.89
C TRP A 72 3.93 -3.37 -7.73
N SER A 73 5.21 -3.40 -7.40
CA SER A 73 6.19 -4.26 -8.09
C SER A 73 6.21 -5.68 -7.55
N PHE A 74 6.15 -5.87 -6.22
CA PHE A 74 6.30 -7.20 -5.61
C PHE A 74 4.98 -7.97 -5.48
N THR A 75 3.85 -7.30 -5.26
CA THR A 75 2.55 -7.96 -5.07
C THR A 75 2.11 -8.81 -6.28
N PRO A 76 2.33 -8.43 -7.55
CA PRO A 76 2.05 -9.29 -8.71
C PRO A 76 2.82 -10.62 -8.74
N PHE A 77 3.94 -10.74 -8.03
CA PHE A 77 4.73 -11.98 -7.98
C PHE A 77 4.22 -12.98 -6.94
N ILE A 78 3.37 -12.55 -6.00
CA ILE A 78 2.82 -13.43 -4.95
C ILE A 78 2.07 -14.63 -5.54
N PRO A 79 1.15 -14.47 -6.52
CA PRO A 79 0.47 -15.60 -7.15
C PRO A 79 1.42 -16.57 -7.85
N LEU A 80 2.53 -16.08 -8.42
CA LEU A 80 3.53 -16.91 -9.09
C LEU A 80 4.24 -17.83 -8.09
N ILE A 81 4.65 -17.27 -6.95
CA ILE A 81 5.29 -18.01 -5.86
C ILE A 81 4.33 -19.05 -5.27
N MET A 82 3.06 -18.69 -5.05
CA MET A 82 2.04 -19.62 -4.53
C MET A 82 1.81 -20.82 -5.47
N ARG A 83 1.93 -20.62 -6.78
CA ARG A 83 1.81 -21.71 -7.77
C ARG A 83 3.04 -22.62 -7.78
N LEU A 84 4.24 -22.08 -7.52
CA LEU A 84 5.49 -22.84 -7.55
C LEU A 84 5.62 -23.81 -6.35
N ASN A 85 4.93 -23.53 -5.26
CA ASN A 85 4.95 -24.32 -4.02
C ASN A 85 3.81 -25.35 -3.92
N LYS A 86 3.04 -25.54 -5.00
CA LYS A 86 2.02 -26.58 -5.17
C LYS A 86 2.56 -27.66 -6.10
#